data_AF-A0A6M3MC05-F1
#
_entry.id   AF-A0A6M3MC05-F1
#
_cell.length_a   1.000
_cell.length_b   1.000
_cell.length_c   1.000
_cell.angle_alpha   90.00
_cell.angle_beta   90.00
_cell.angle_gamma   90.00
#
_symmetry.space_group_name_H-M   'P 1'
#
loop_
_entity.id
_entity.type
_entity.pdbx_description
1 polymer ?
#
loop_
_entity_poly.entity_id
_entity_poly.type
_entity_poly.pdbx_seq_one_letter_code
_entity_poly.pdbx_strand_id
1 'polypeptide(L)'
;MERQKVEMPDPVMAPGVARTAVAPIAISPAGLNCEAELFLGPNDTTKVATSGRKAFISTGAAQSVRLPVTMPPAGGVAYHVYLDVFAEGYRVLAYQATEDVIIPSGQVGEIVWE
;
A
#
# COMPACT_ATOMS: atom_id res chain seq x y z
N MET A 1 -18.54 3.53 -2.71
CA MET A 1 -18.17 2.76 -1.50
C MET A 1 -17.19 3.61 -0.73
N GLU A 2 -17.49 3.90 0.54
CA GLU A 2 -16.64 4.70 1.41
C GLU A 2 -15.45 3.86 1.92
N ARG A 3 -14.27 4.47 2.07
CA ARG A 3 -13.05 3.76 2.51
C ARG A 3 -13.00 3.68 4.03
N GLN A 4 -12.74 2.50 4.56
CA GLN A 4 -12.52 2.32 5.99
C GLN A 4 -11.07 2.65 6.36
N LYS A 5 -10.86 3.32 7.51
CA LYS A 5 -9.52 3.62 8.02
C LYS A 5 -8.90 2.42 8.73
N VAL A 6 -7.60 2.20 8.55
CA VAL A 6 -6.82 1.12 9.21
C VAL A 6 -5.53 1.68 9.78
N GLU A 7 -5.22 1.35 11.04
CA GLU A 7 -3.97 1.76 11.66
C GLU A 7 -2.76 1.05 11.04
N MET A 8 -1.69 1.83 10.80
CA MET A 8 -0.39 1.37 10.31
C MET A 8 0.68 2.22 11.01
N PRO A 9 1.83 1.67 11.46
CA PRO A 9 2.90 2.49 12.04
C PRO A 9 3.63 3.32 10.98
N ASP A 10 3.91 4.59 11.29
CA ASP A 10 4.55 5.62 10.47
C ASP A 10 5.88 5.10 9.87
N PRO A 11 5.88 4.68 8.60
CA PRO A 11 7.07 4.10 8.02
C PRO A 11 7.81 5.17 7.21
N VAL A 12 8.97 5.59 7.71
CA VAL A 12 9.93 6.37 6.92
C VAL A 12 10.67 5.41 5.99
N MET A 13 10.51 5.60 4.68
CA MET A 13 11.10 4.71 3.68
C MET A 13 12.01 5.48 2.72
N ALA A 14 13.12 4.85 2.31
CA ALA A 14 14.02 5.44 1.33
C ALA A 14 13.43 5.39 -0.10
N PRO A 15 13.68 6.40 -0.95
CA PRO A 15 13.19 6.44 -2.32
C PRO A 15 13.60 5.20 -3.13
N GLY A 16 12.70 4.67 -3.96
CA GLY A 16 12.99 3.54 -4.86
C GLY A 16 13.16 2.17 -4.19
N VAL A 17 13.08 2.08 -2.86
CA VAL A 17 13.23 0.80 -2.15
C VAL A 17 11.96 -0.04 -2.29
N ALA A 18 12.13 -1.32 -2.61
CA ALA A 18 11.05 -2.30 -2.55
C ALA A 18 10.78 -2.73 -1.10
N ARG A 19 9.52 -2.65 -0.68
CA ARG A 19 9.02 -3.15 0.61
C ARG A 19 7.83 -4.06 0.39
N THR A 20 7.57 -4.98 1.32
CA THR A 20 6.39 -5.85 1.27
C THR A 20 5.47 -5.51 2.42
N ALA A 21 4.30 -4.95 2.11
CA ALA A 21 3.23 -4.83 3.07
C ALA A 21 2.58 -6.20 3.30
N VAL A 22 2.20 -6.50 4.54
CA VAL A 22 1.50 -7.74 4.89
C VAL A 22 0.16 -7.35 5.51
N ALA A 23 -0.92 -7.57 4.76
CA ALA A 23 -2.27 -7.22 5.19
C ALA A 23 -3.02 -8.49 5.66
N PRO A 24 -3.57 -8.51 6.89
CA PRO A 24 -4.50 -9.55 7.29
C PRO A 24 -5.87 -9.29 6.63
N ILE A 25 -6.27 -10.15 5.70
CA ILE A 25 -7.52 -10.01 4.93
C ILE A 25 -8.44 -11.18 5.25
N ALA A 26 -9.66 -10.88 5.70
CA ALA A 26 -10.70 -11.89 5.95
C ALA A 26 -11.80 -11.76 4.89
N ILE A 27 -12.00 -12.82 4.10
CA ILE A 27 -13.09 -12.93 3.12
C ILE A 27 -13.79 -14.27 3.33
N SER A 28 -15.13 -14.22 3.40
CA SER A 28 -16.01 -15.38 3.55
C SER A 28 -17.10 -15.40 2.47
N PRO A 29 -17.53 -16.58 1.98
CA PRO A 29 -17.04 -17.92 2.33
C PRO A 29 -15.64 -18.23 1.79
N ALA A 30 -15.08 -19.38 2.20
CA ALA A 30 -13.83 -19.91 1.66
C ALA A 30 -13.98 -20.35 0.19
N GLY A 31 -12.88 -20.36 -0.56
CA GLY A 31 -12.82 -20.87 -1.93
C GLY A 31 -13.12 -19.84 -3.03
N LEU A 32 -13.31 -18.57 -2.68
CA LEU A 32 -13.49 -17.50 -3.66
C LEU A 32 -12.15 -17.09 -4.26
N ASN A 33 -12.15 -16.77 -5.56
CA ASN A 33 -11.02 -16.11 -6.21
C ASN A 33 -11.01 -14.65 -5.79
N CYS A 34 -9.94 -14.25 -5.13
CA CYS A 34 -9.77 -12.88 -4.65
C CYS A 34 -8.52 -12.25 -5.22
N GLU A 35 -8.53 -10.92 -5.30
CA GLU A 35 -7.38 -10.11 -5.63
C GLU A 35 -7.23 -8.99 -4.60
N ALA A 36 -6.00 -8.68 -4.19
CA ALA A 36 -5.71 -7.51 -3.38
C ALA A 36 -4.70 -6.62 -4.09
N GLU A 37 -4.88 -5.31 -4.00
CA GLU A 37 -3.94 -4.33 -4.50
C GLU A 37 -3.67 -3.28 -3.43
N LEU A 38 -2.40 -3.08 -3.09
CA LEU A 38 -1.95 -1.96 -2.29
C LEU A 38 -1.30 -0.92 -3.19
N PHE A 39 -1.68 0.34 -3.03
CA PHE A 39 -1.11 1.45 -3.79
C PHE A 39 -0.90 2.70 -2.95
N LEU A 40 0.08 3.50 -3.37
CA LEU A 40 0.44 4.78 -2.77
C LEU A 40 0.06 5.89 -3.74
N GLY A 41 -0.51 6.98 -3.22
CA GLY A 41 -0.94 8.09 -4.06
C GLY A 41 -1.32 9.34 -3.27
N PRO A 42 -1.46 10.49 -3.94
CA PRO A 42 -1.99 11.72 -3.33
C PRO A 42 -3.50 11.65 -3.08
N ASN A 43 -4.20 10.67 -3.68
CA ASN A 43 -5.62 10.41 -3.51
C ASN A 43 -5.92 8.96 -3.92
N ASP A 44 -7.17 8.54 -3.76
CA ASP A 44 -7.59 7.15 -3.99
C ASP A 44 -7.83 6.75 -5.46
N THR A 45 -7.51 7.64 -6.40
CA THR A 45 -7.62 7.39 -7.85
C THR A 45 -6.28 7.45 -8.56
N THR A 46 -5.31 8.20 -8.02
CA THR A 46 -4.00 8.42 -8.61
C THR A 46 -2.97 7.49 -7.97
N LYS A 47 -2.56 6.44 -8.69
CA LYS A 47 -1.58 5.46 -8.22
C LYS A 47 -0.16 5.85 -8.63
N VAL A 48 0.66 6.29 -7.69
CA VAL A 48 2.08 6.63 -7.92
C VAL A 48 2.98 5.39 -7.78
N ALA A 49 2.64 4.50 -6.84
CA ALA A 49 3.24 3.17 -6.72
C ALA A 49 2.15 2.14 -6.42
N THR A 50 2.30 0.91 -6.91
CA THR A 50 1.32 -0.16 -6.69
C THR A 50 2.01 -1.52 -6.60
N SER A 51 1.44 -2.43 -5.83
CA SER A 51 1.81 -3.84 -5.85
C SER A 51 1.36 -4.58 -7.11
N GLY A 52 0.48 -3.95 -7.90
CA GLY A 52 -0.42 -4.64 -8.81
C GLY A 52 -1.42 -5.51 -8.05
N ARG A 53 -2.38 -6.08 -8.77
CA ARG A 53 -3.32 -7.04 -8.21
C ARG A 53 -2.61 -8.35 -7.90
N LYS A 54 -2.72 -8.82 -6.66
CA LYS A 54 -2.20 -10.11 -6.19
C LYS A 54 -3.36 -11.04 -5.93
N ALA A 55 -3.39 -12.14 -6.68
CA ALA A 55 -4.40 -13.17 -6.52
C ALA A 55 -4.17 -13.98 -5.24
N PHE A 56 -5.26 -14.36 -4.57
CA PHE A 56 -5.29 -15.30 -3.46
C PHE A 56 -6.65 -16.01 -3.40
N ILE A 57 -6.72 -17.14 -2.71
CA ILE A 57 -7.98 -17.86 -2.48
C ILE A 57 -8.47 -17.55 -1.07
N SER A 58 -9.76 -17.20 -0.92
CA SER A 58 -10.33 -16.93 0.40
C SER A 58 -10.29 -18.20 1.28
N THR A 59 -9.89 -18.05 2.54
CA THR A 59 -9.89 -19.16 3.52
C THR A 59 -11.15 -19.20 4.37
N GLY A 60 -12.06 -18.23 4.22
CA GLY A 60 -13.20 -18.04 5.12
C GLY A 60 -12.83 -17.37 6.45
N ALA A 61 -11.55 -17.08 6.67
CA ALA A 61 -11.02 -16.42 7.85
C ALA A 61 -9.94 -15.40 7.46
N ALA A 62 -9.35 -14.70 8.43
CA ALA A 62 -8.23 -13.79 8.19
C ALA A 62 -7.00 -14.57 7.70
N GLN A 63 -6.38 -14.10 6.61
CA GLN A 63 -5.12 -14.63 6.07
C GLN A 63 -4.17 -13.48 5.73
N SER A 64 -2.87 -13.72 5.86
CA SER A 64 -1.84 -12.73 5.53
C SER A 64 -1.57 -12.70 4.02
N VAL A 65 -1.91 -11.58 3.37
CA VAL A 65 -1.62 -11.34 1.95
C VAL A 65 -0.42 -10.41 1.83
N ARG A 66 0.57 -10.84 1.04
CA ARG A 66 1.84 -10.11 0.84
C ARG A 66 1.77 -9.25 -0.42
N LEU A 67 1.97 -7.95 -0.24
CA LEU A 67 1.80 -6.92 -1.27
C LEU A 67 3.14 -6.17 -1.44
N PRO A 68 4.04 -6.66 -2.31
CA PRO A 68 5.31 -5.99 -2.59
C PRO A 68 5.06 -4.70 -3.36
N VAL A 69 5.60 -3.58 -2.91
CA VAL A 69 5.49 -2.27 -3.55
C VAL A 69 6.85 -1.57 -3.53
N THR A 70 7.21 -0.94 -4.65
CA THR A 70 8.43 -0.13 -4.75
C THR A 70 8.10 1.33 -4.46
N MET A 71 8.79 1.94 -3.50
CA MET A 71 8.54 3.31 -3.11
C MET A 71 8.83 4.29 -4.26
N PRO A 72 7.99 5.34 -4.45
CA PRO A 72 8.27 6.39 -5.42
C PRO A 72 9.70 6.97 -5.26
N PRO A 73 10.39 7.29 -6.37
CA PRO A 73 11.74 7.88 -6.31
C PRO A 73 11.71 9.37 -5.91
N ALA A 74 10.57 10.03 -6.06
CA ALA A 74 10.37 11.40 -5.60
C ALA A 74 10.18 11.41 -4.08
N GLY A 75 11.17 11.93 -3.35
CA GLY A 75 11.03 12.23 -1.92
C GLY A 75 10.45 13.63 -1.67
N GLY A 76 10.18 13.93 -0.40
CA GLY A 76 9.64 15.22 0.07
C GLY A 76 8.12 15.27 0.13
N VAL A 77 7.42 14.15 -0.04
CA VAL A 77 5.95 14.07 -0.07
C VAL A 77 5.48 12.90 0.80
N ALA A 78 4.37 13.12 1.52
CA ALA A 78 3.64 12.07 2.22
C ALA A 78 2.68 11.39 1.23
N TYR A 79 2.69 10.07 1.18
CA TYR A 79 1.82 9.29 0.30
C TYR A 79 0.76 8.55 1.13
N HIS A 80 -0.51 8.76 0.79
CA HIS A 80 -1.59 7.97 1.35
C HIS A 80 -1.48 6.53 0.88
N VAL A 81 -1.72 5.57 1.79
CA VAL A 81 -1.72 4.15 1.50
C VAL A 81 -3.15 3.64 1.37
N TYR A 82 -3.45 2.99 0.26
CA TYR A 82 -4.76 2.43 -0.03
C TYR A 82 -4.66 0.93 -0.25
N LEU A 83 -5.68 0.19 0.20
CA LEU A 83 -5.83 -1.25 -0.02
C LEU A 83 -7.22 -1.52 -0.59
N ASP A 84 -7.26 -2.08 -1.79
CA ASP A 84 -8.50 -2.54 -2.43
C ASP A 84 -8.49 -4.07 -2.50
N VAL A 85 -9.60 -4.70 -2.10
CA VAL A 85 -9.80 -6.15 -2.18
C VAL A 85 -10.98 -6.46 -3.06
N PHE A 86 -10.77 -7.38 -3.98
CA PHE A 86 -11.75 -7.85 -4.95
C PHE A 86 -12.07 -9.32 -4.68
N ALA A 87 -13.33 -9.71 -4.81
CA ALA A 87 -13.77 -11.10 -4.83
C ALA A 87 -14.59 -11.31 -6.11
N GLU A 88 -14.22 -12.31 -6.91
CA GLU A 88 -14.86 -12.62 -8.19
C GLU A 88 -14.98 -11.37 -9.12
N GLY A 89 -13.96 -10.52 -9.11
CA GLY A 89 -13.91 -9.29 -9.91
C GLY A 89 -14.62 -8.06 -9.31
N TYR A 90 -15.38 -8.21 -8.22
CA TYR A 90 -16.06 -7.11 -7.56
C TYR A 90 -15.26 -6.57 -6.37
N ARG A 91 -15.10 -5.25 -6.25
CA ARG A 91 -14.44 -4.65 -5.08
C ARG A 91 -15.35 -4.79 -3.85
N VAL A 92 -14.90 -5.60 -2.90
CA VAL A 92 -15.65 -5.93 -1.68
C VAL A 92 -15.12 -5.21 -0.45
N LEU A 93 -13.85 -4.81 -0.45
CA LEU A 93 -13.25 -4.00 0.62
C LEU A 93 -12.41 -2.87 0.00
N ALA A 94 -12.47 -1.71 0.64
CA ALA A 94 -11.66 -0.56 0.29
C ALA A 94 -11.20 0.14 1.58
N TYR A 95 -9.89 0.17 1.79
CA TYR A 95 -9.28 0.72 2.99
C TYR A 95 -8.31 1.86 2.65
N GLN A 96 -8.10 2.75 3.62
CA GLN A 96 -7.03 3.74 3.64
C GLN A 96 -6.28 3.61 4.97
N ALA A 97 -4.96 3.58 4.96
CA ALA A 97 -4.20 3.63 6.20
C ALA A 97 -4.43 4.98 6.91
N THR A 98 -4.43 5.01 8.24
CA THR A 98 -4.54 6.24 9.02
C THR A 98 -3.28 7.10 8.96
N GLU A 99 -2.15 6.46 8.69
CA GLU A 99 -0.82 7.06 8.61
C GLU A 99 -0.27 6.97 7.19
N ASP A 100 0.54 7.97 6.82
CA ASP A 100 1.09 8.13 5.48
C ASP A 100 2.52 7.59 5.40
N VAL A 101 2.93 7.14 4.21
CA VAL A 101 4.33 6.81 3.96
C VAL A 101 5.10 8.10 3.68
N ILE A 102 6.07 8.41 4.53
CA ILE A 102 6.93 9.58 4.36
C ILE A 102 8.22 9.14 3.66
N ILE A 103 8.49 9.73 2.50
CA ILE A 103 9.75 9.55 1.79
C ILE A 103 10.56 10.85 1.95
N PRO A 104 11.64 10.87 2.74
CA PRO A 104 12.42 12.09 2.93
C PRO A 104 13.20 12.43 1.65
N SER A 105 13.37 13.73 1.38
CA SER A 105 14.32 14.24 0.39
C SER A 105 15.35 15.13 1.08
N GLY A 106 16.58 15.14 0.56
CA GLY A 106 17.66 15.98 1.04
C GLY A 106 18.67 16.24 -0.07
N GLN A 107 19.21 17.45 -0.12
CA GLN A 107 20.33 17.81 -0.98
C GLN A 107 21.47 18.30 -0.08
N VAL A 108 22.68 17.79 -0.31
CA VAL A 108 23.89 18.32 0.33
C VAL A 108 24.58 19.20 -0.70
N GLY A 109 24.82 20.46 -0.35
CA GLY A 109 25.60 21.39 -1.18
C GLY A 109 27.08 21.01 -1.22
N GLU A 110 27.87 21.72 -2.02
CA GLU A 110 29.31 21.51 -2.08
C GLU A 110 29.95 21.74 -0.70
N ILE A 111 30.69 20.74 -0.20
CA ILE A 111 31.51 20.89 1.01
C ILE A 111 32.80 21.60 0.59
N VAL A 112 32.89 22.90 0.87
CA VAL A 112 34.11 23.68 0.68
C VAL A 112 34.96 23.64 1.95
N TRP A 113 36.26 23.48 1.79
CA TRP A 113 37.26 23.55 2.86
C TRP A 113 38.10 24.83 2.67
N GLU A 114 38.40 25.53 3.77
CA GLU A 114 39.36 26.66 3.78
C GLU A 114 40.81 26.18 3.84
#